data_AF-G5A6N3-F1
#
_entry.id   AF-G5A6N3-F1
#
_cell.length_a   1.000
_cell.length_b   1.000
_cell.length_c   1.000
_cell.angle_alpha   90.00
_cell.angle_beta   90.00
_cell.angle_gamma   90.00
#
_symmetry.space_group_name_H-M   'P 1'
#
loop_
_entity.id
_entity.type
_entity.pdbx_description
1 polymer ?
#
loop_
_entity_poly.entity_id
_entity_poly.type
_entity_poly.pdbx_seq_one_letter_code
_entity_poly.pdbx_strand_id
1 'polypeptide(L)'
;IVELFAGICSLEGDKNGNKYQTFDGKMAAVAFAHKSVRNARLNYKNPEYELIARGYKRLNSHVKRKQPVTTSMLLAMHRQLEADRFVDNADTNDMLWGSILLGYFFLDRSS
;
A
#
# COMPACT_ATOMS: atom_id res chain seq x y z
N ILE A 1 -23.18 -13.81 3.57
CA ILE A 1 -22.12 -13.33 4.50
C ILE A 1 -21.10 -12.47 3.75
N VAL A 2 -20.48 -12.98 2.68
CA VAL A 2 -19.46 -12.26 1.91
C VAL A 2 -20.02 -10.99 1.25
N GLU A 3 -21.22 -11.05 0.66
CA GLU A 3 -21.87 -9.90 0.03
C GLU A 3 -22.21 -8.76 1.01
N LEU A 4 -22.81 -9.09 2.16
CA LEU A 4 -23.14 -8.11 3.19
C LEU A 4 -21.88 -7.39 3.67
N PHE A 5 -20.80 -8.14 3.90
CA PHE A 5 -19.53 -7.58 4.34
C PHE A 5 -18.85 -6.74 3.24
N ALA A 6 -18.94 -7.16 1.97
CA ALA A 6 -18.46 -6.39 0.84
C ALA A 6 -19.21 -5.05 0.69
N GLY A 7 -20.52 -5.05 0.89
CA GLY A 7 -21.33 -3.82 0.93
C GLY A 7 -20.88 -2.85 2.02
N ILE A 8 -20.69 -3.35 3.25
CA ILE A 8 -20.24 -2.55 4.39
C ILE A 8 -18.82 -1.99 4.15
N CYS A 9 -17.88 -2.83 3.68
CA CYS A 9 -16.51 -2.40 3.39
C CYS A 9 -16.40 -1.35 2.29
N SER A 10 -17.37 -1.33 1.37
CA SER A 10 -17.46 -0.33 0.29
C SER A 10 -17.95 1.02 0.81
N LEU A 11 -18.78 1.02 1.86
CA LEU A 11 -19.37 2.22 2.47
C LEU A 11 -18.50 2.83 3.58
N GLU A 12 -17.68 2.02 4.26
CA GLU A 12 -16.75 2.52 5.28
C GLU A 12 -15.56 3.26 4.66
N GLY A 13 -15.57 4.58 4.68
CA GLY A 13 -14.40 5.42 4.39
C GLY A 13 -14.74 6.91 4.53
N ASP A 14 -13.83 7.68 5.12
CA ASP A 14 -14.03 9.11 5.40
C ASP A 14 -14.21 9.92 4.11
N LYS A 15 -15.41 10.49 3.90
CA LYS A 15 -15.92 11.35 2.78
C LYS A 15 -15.59 10.97 1.32
N ASN A 16 -14.65 10.05 1.08
CA ASN A 16 -14.03 9.65 -0.19
C ASN A 16 -13.89 8.12 -0.34
N GLY A 17 -14.35 7.30 0.63
CA GLY A 17 -14.32 5.84 0.54
C GLY A 17 -12.92 5.19 0.69
N ASN A 18 -12.87 3.85 0.83
CA ASN A 18 -11.62 3.08 0.79
C ASN A 18 -11.03 3.00 -0.62
N LYS A 19 -9.70 2.83 -0.73
CA LYS A 19 -9.11 2.42 -2.02
C LYS A 19 -9.47 0.96 -2.30
N TYR A 20 -9.55 0.60 -3.58
CA TYR A 20 -9.83 -0.78 -4.01
C TYR A 20 -8.89 -1.81 -3.36
N GLN A 21 -7.60 -1.50 -3.22
CA GLN A 21 -6.64 -2.38 -2.56
C GLN A 21 -6.98 -2.64 -1.08
N THR A 22 -7.46 -1.62 -0.37
CA THR A 22 -7.89 -1.75 1.03
C THR A 22 -9.16 -2.59 1.12
N PHE A 23 -10.10 -2.39 0.21
CA PHE A 23 -11.32 -3.19 0.11
C PHE A 23 -11.00 -4.68 -0.14
N ASP A 24 -10.18 -5.01 -1.15
CA ASP A 24 -9.76 -6.39 -1.41
C ASP A 24 -9.00 -7.00 -0.23
N GLY A 25 -8.13 -6.22 0.43
CA GLY A 25 -7.43 -6.62 1.64
C GLY A 25 -8.37 -6.98 2.81
N LYS A 26 -9.42 -6.17 3.05
CA LYS A 26 -10.44 -6.47 4.07
C LYS A 26 -11.17 -7.79 3.77
N MET A 27 -11.50 -8.04 2.50
CA MET A 27 -12.18 -9.27 2.09
C MET A 27 -11.28 -10.50 2.25
N ALA A 28 -10.00 -10.38 1.89
CA ALA A 28 -9.00 -11.43 2.11
C ALA A 28 -8.83 -11.74 3.61
N ALA A 29 -8.81 -10.72 4.46
CA ALA A 29 -8.71 -10.89 5.91
C ALA A 29 -9.91 -11.63 6.50
N VAL A 30 -11.14 -11.34 6.04
CA VAL A 30 -12.34 -12.09 6.46
C VAL A 30 -12.29 -13.53 6.00
N ALA A 31 -11.90 -13.78 4.75
CA ALA A 31 -11.75 -15.15 4.25
C ALA A 31 -10.69 -15.93 5.05
N PHE A 32 -9.57 -15.28 5.40
CA PHE A 32 -8.53 -15.85 6.25
C PHE A 32 -9.04 -16.16 7.66
N ALA A 33 -9.71 -15.21 8.32
CA ALA A 33 -10.26 -15.39 9.66
C ALA A 33 -11.29 -16.53 9.72
N HIS A 34 -12.13 -16.64 8.68
CA HIS A 34 -13.12 -17.72 8.61
C HIS A 34 -12.46 -19.09 8.40
N LYS A 35 -11.38 -19.14 7.63
CA LYS A 35 -10.55 -20.34 7.49
C LYS A 35 -9.85 -20.68 8.82
N SER A 36 -9.30 -19.71 9.54
CA SER A 36 -8.54 -19.99 10.77
C SER A 36 -9.43 -20.37 11.95
N VAL A 37 -10.57 -19.70 12.14
CA VAL A 37 -11.45 -19.92 13.29
C VAL A 37 -12.43 -21.08 13.07
N ARG A 38 -12.94 -21.25 11.84
CA ARG A 38 -14.01 -22.23 11.55
C ARG A 38 -13.57 -23.36 10.62
N ASN A 39 -12.29 -23.40 10.22
CA ASN A 39 -11.77 -24.29 9.17
C ASN A 39 -12.58 -24.26 7.86
N ALA A 40 -13.31 -23.17 7.62
CA ALA A 40 -14.23 -23.03 6.51
C ALA A 40 -13.60 -22.14 5.45
N ARG A 41 -13.27 -22.73 4.30
CA ARG A 41 -12.66 -22.03 3.16
C ARG A 41 -13.72 -21.21 2.42
N LEU A 42 -13.81 -19.93 2.75
CA LEU A 42 -14.59 -18.98 1.94
C LEU A 42 -13.79 -18.59 0.69
N ASN A 43 -14.28 -19.00 -0.47
CA ASN A 43 -13.80 -18.42 -1.73
C ASN A 43 -14.54 -17.09 -1.96
N TYR A 44 -13.98 -16.01 -1.43
CA TYR A 44 -14.56 -14.68 -1.61
C TYR A 44 -14.38 -14.14 -3.04
N LYS A 45 -13.50 -14.73 -3.87
CA LYS A 45 -13.35 -14.38 -5.28
C LYS A 45 -14.40 -15.11 -6.14
N ASN A 46 -15.67 -14.91 -5.78
CA ASN A 46 -16.80 -15.39 -6.56
C ASN A 46 -17.21 -14.32 -7.61
N PRO A 47 -18.04 -14.68 -8.61
CA PRO A 47 -18.47 -13.74 -9.66
C PRO A 47 -19.17 -12.48 -9.13
N GLU A 48 -19.94 -12.60 -8.04
CA GLU A 48 -20.64 -11.48 -7.39
C GLU A 48 -19.65 -10.48 -6.78
N TYR A 49 -18.65 -10.98 -6.05
CA TYR A 49 -17.55 -10.16 -5.55
C TYR A 49 -16.83 -9.48 -6.70
N GLU A 50 -16.54 -10.19 -7.79
CA GLU A 50 -15.82 -9.59 -8.92
C GLU A 50 -16.62 -8.45 -9.55
N LEU A 51 -17.95 -8.58 -9.62
CA LEU A 51 -18.84 -7.53 -10.10
C LEU A 51 -18.77 -6.28 -9.21
N ILE A 52 -18.87 -6.46 -7.88
CA ILE A 52 -18.77 -5.38 -6.89
C ILE A 52 -17.37 -4.75 -6.93
N ALA A 53 -16.32 -5.57 -6.92
CA ALA A 53 -14.92 -5.17 -7.01
C ALA A 53 -14.64 -4.33 -8.26
N ARG A 54 -15.18 -4.73 -9.41
CA ARG A 54 -15.01 -4.02 -10.68
C ARG A 54 -15.75 -2.68 -10.67
N GLY A 55 -16.97 -2.64 -10.12
CA GLY A 55 -17.71 -1.40 -9.88
C GLY A 55 -16.93 -0.44 -8.99
N TYR A 56 -16.40 -0.95 -7.88
CA TYR A 56 -15.60 -0.18 -6.94
C TYR A 56 -14.31 0.36 -7.55
N LYS A 57 -13.60 -0.47 -8.32
CA LYS A 57 -12.37 -0.09 -9.04
C LYS A 57 -12.61 1.01 -10.06
N ARG A 58 -13.77 1.04 -10.73
CA ARG A 58 -14.15 2.09 -11.68
C ARG A 58 -14.44 3.42 -10.98
N LEU A 59 -15.19 3.37 -9.88
CA LEU A 59 -15.57 4.55 -9.09
C LEU A 59 -14.40 5.13 -8.29
N ASN A 60 -13.44 4.30 -7.86
CA ASN A 60 -12.24 4.70 -7.11
C ASN A 60 -10.98 4.65 -7.98
N SER A 61 -11.13 4.88 -9.28
CA SER A 61 -10.07 4.67 -10.29
C SER A 61 -8.91 5.66 -10.21
N HIS A 62 -8.97 6.65 -9.30
CA HIS A 62 -7.86 7.54 -9.02
C HIS A 62 -6.77 6.83 -8.18
N VAL A 63 -6.13 5.84 -8.80
CA VAL A 63 -4.92 5.22 -8.25
C VAL A 63 -3.80 6.24 -8.42
N LYS A 64 -3.58 7.07 -7.38
CA LYS A 64 -2.36 7.87 -7.27
C LYS A 64 -1.19 6.90 -7.20
N ARG A 65 -0.59 6.59 -8.36
CA ARG A 65 0.62 5.79 -8.44
C ARG A 65 1.67 6.48 -7.58
N LYS A 66 2.37 5.70 -6.75
CA LYS A 66 3.58 6.21 -6.11
C LYS A 66 4.54 6.56 -7.24
N GLN A 67 5.05 7.78 -7.25
CA GLN A 67 6.09 8.16 -8.19
C GLN A 67 7.36 7.41 -7.80
N PRO A 68 8.07 6.79 -8.76
CA PRO A 68 9.37 6.20 -8.46
C PRO A 68 10.30 7.30 -7.96
N VAL A 69 11.26 6.92 -7.12
CA VAL A 69 12.29 7.88 -6.72
C VAL A 69 13.11 8.19 -7.96
N THR A 70 13.33 9.47 -8.26
CA THR A 70 14.16 9.88 -9.39
C THR A 70 15.57 10.19 -8.91
N THR A 71 16.55 10.12 -9.81
CA THR A 71 17.96 10.44 -9.49
C THR A 71 18.12 11.88 -8.97
N SER A 72 17.29 12.83 -9.45
CA SER A 72 17.30 14.21 -8.93
C SER A 72 16.76 14.30 -7.50
N MET A 73 15.75 13.50 -7.15
CA MET A 73 15.26 13.39 -5.77
C MET A 73 16.33 12.75 -4.86
N LEU A 74 17.03 11.74 -5.35
CA LEU A 74 18.13 11.09 -4.62
C LEU A 74 19.26 12.09 -4.31
N LEU A 75 19.63 12.92 -5.29
CA LEU A 75 20.61 13.99 -5.11
C LEU A 75 20.13 15.05 -4.10
N ALA A 76 18.84 15.40 -4.12
CA ALA A 76 18.27 16.33 -3.15
C ALA A 76 18.31 15.78 -1.72
N MET A 77 18.00 14.48 -1.55
CA MET A 77 18.10 13.78 -0.25
C MET A 77 19.54 13.77 0.26
N HIS A 78 20.53 13.52 -0.60
CA HIS A 78 21.95 13.57 -0.22
C HIS A 78 22.34 14.95 0.33
N ARG A 79 21.98 16.01 -0.38
CA ARG A 79 22.30 17.39 0.00
C ARG A 79 21.66 17.79 1.33
N GLN A 80 20.45 17.30 1.61
CA GLN A 80 19.79 17.52 2.90
C GLN A 80 20.54 16.83 4.03
N LEU A 81 20.96 15.58 3.83
CA LEU A 81 21.77 14.85 4.81
C LEU A 81 23.14 15.50 5.05
N GLU A 82 23.77 16.03 3.99
CA GLU A 82 25.02 16.80 4.09
C GLU A 82 24.87 18.10 4.88
N ALA A 83 23.79 18.84 4.65
CA ALA A 83 23.51 20.08 5.38
C ALA A 83 23.28 19.83 6.89
N ASP A 84 22.76 18.66 7.25
CA ASP A 84 22.47 18.27 8.64
C ASP A 84 23.68 17.63 9.36
N ARG A 85 24.80 17.38 8.65
CA ARG A 85 26.04 16.82 9.24
C ARG A 85 26.69 17.74 10.28
N PHE A 86 26.34 19.03 10.30
CA PHE A 86 26.92 20.00 11.23
C PHE A 86 26.41 19.87 12.68
N VAL A 87 25.44 19.00 12.94
CA VAL A 87 24.86 18.74 14.27
C VAL A 87 25.16 17.30 14.66
N ASP A 88 26.35 16.98 15.20
CA ASP A 88 26.77 15.72 15.90
C ASP A 88 26.20 14.35 15.43
N ASN A 89 25.69 14.25 14.20
CA ASN A 89 24.93 13.11 13.68
C ASN A 89 25.57 12.53 12.41
N ALA A 90 26.86 12.78 12.19
CA ALA A 90 27.57 12.39 10.96
C ALA A 90 27.48 10.87 10.68
N ASP A 91 27.68 10.03 11.70
CA ASP A 91 27.60 8.57 11.58
C ASP A 91 26.17 8.09 11.23
N THR A 92 25.17 8.72 11.84
CA THR A 92 23.74 8.45 11.57
C THR A 92 23.38 8.84 10.13
N ASN A 93 23.90 9.97 9.65
CA ASN A 93 23.63 10.45 8.28
C ASN A 93 24.26 9.55 7.21
N ASP A 94 25.47 9.03 7.44
CA ASP A 94 26.10 8.08 6.54
C ASP A 94 25.36 6.73 6.51
N MET A 95 24.89 6.24 7.66
CA MET A 95 24.05 5.04 7.73
C MET A 95 22.71 5.22 7.02
N LEU A 96 22.06 6.39 7.19
CA LEU A 96 20.83 6.74 6.50
C LEU A 96 21.05 6.80 4.98
N TRP A 97 22.16 7.42 4.55
CA TRP A 97 22.49 7.50 3.13
C TRP A 97 22.73 6.12 2.51
N GLY A 98 23.49 5.25 3.18
CA GLY A 98 23.66 3.86 2.77
C GLY A 98 22.35 3.11 2.66
N SER A 99 21.42 3.32 3.60
CA SER A 99 20.10 2.69 3.59
C SER A 99 19.22 3.19 2.44
N ILE A 100 19.25 4.48 2.14
CA ILE A 100 18.53 5.08 1.00
C ILE A 100 19.06 4.51 -0.32
N LEU A 101 20.38 4.40 -0.49
CA LEU A 101 20.99 3.81 -1.69
C LEU A 101 20.61 2.34 -1.85
N LEU A 102 20.64 1.56 -0.77
CA LEU A 102 20.19 0.17 -0.80
C LEU A 102 18.71 0.05 -1.21
N GLY A 103 17.86 0.91 -0.67
CA GLY A 103 16.44 0.97 -1.05
C GLY A 103 16.24 1.32 -2.53
N TYR A 104 16.97 2.33 -3.01
CA TYR A 104 16.87 2.80 -4.40
C TYR A 104 17.32 1.75 -5.42
N PHE A 105 18.48 1.11 -5.21
CA PHE A 105 19.01 0.14 -6.18
C PHE A 105 18.38 -1.25 -6.08
N PHE A 106 17.97 -1.69 -4.89
CA PHE A 106 17.58 -3.09 -4.67
C PHE A 106 16.12 -3.31 -4.28
N LEU A 107 15.42 -2.29 -3.75
CA LEU A 107 14.03 -2.43 -3.29
C LEU A 107 13.01 -1.69 -4.15
N ASP A 108 13.41 -0.64 -4.87
CA ASP A 108 12.55 0.01 -5.87
C ASP A 108 12.42 -0.92 -7.10
N ARG A 109 11.50 -1.88 -7.02
CA ARG A 109 11.19 -2.86 -8.08
C ARG A 109 10.40 -2.24 -9.25
N SER A 110 10.78 -1.04 -9.67
CA SER A 110 10.23 -0.38 -10.86
C SER A 110 11.20 -0.45 -12.06
N SER A 111 11.86 -1.61 -12.23
CA SER A 111 12.58 -2.01 -13.46
C SER A 111 11.77 -3.07 -14.20
#